data_AF-A0A5J4V1X2-F1
#
_entry.id   AF-A0A5J4V1X2-F1
#
_cell.length_a   1.000
_cell.length_b   1.000
_cell.length_c   1.000
_cell.angle_alpha   90.00
_cell.angle_beta   90.00
_cell.angle_gamma   90.00
#
_symmetry.space_group_name_H-M   'P 1'
#
loop_
_entity.id
_entity.type
_entity.pdbx_description
1 polymer ?
#
loop_
_entity_poly.entity_id
_entity_poly.type
_entity_poly.pdbx_seq_one_letter_code
_entity_poly.pdbx_strand_id
1 'polypeptide(L)'
;MEKSTYRPDQIAQSAILTGSDAATIIPRLILDLESDNNNLHAPALRQLLEIMLDNGENKDLTSKYKLMPLLNKFAGNVEKNEEFVLSSTIQHVIGVRNGNDNKVILAEGETQFKEKDEKIHQLEESNKHLEESNKHLEESNKVKDEEMRRKDFELQREKKRADEAEQRIHQLEQENKRKDVENLKLIKELEKIKIEYPQVIPHEFNVLNSLTGLGPDILLLILEGFIDIDDAIQYVGVNKKTLNLKNQARFIQIIEKLKRHSDIHNPDPRDIELSDDDANMMRISKKQDKSNTVSLTQVLEDGIWQLETEFNNSHNADAGIGIVRDSYNIPADTNPALNPHTQNMAFFIGKGWTTPMICYKGIHNYGMSGFGDNQILRFEFDSEKGTLFLFVDSIQQELYISRIKEKVRFFIFMYHAGSQCTIRSLKKLSAPTSGHVANEYSVEW
;
A
#
# COMPACT_ATOMS: atom_id res chain seq x y z
N MET A 1 88.35 -81.52 -4.06
CA MET A 1 87.80 -80.39 -4.83
C MET A 1 88.88 -79.32 -4.82
N GLU A 2 89.89 -79.51 -5.67
CA GLU A 2 90.13 -78.76 -6.93
C GLU A 2 90.65 -77.35 -6.64
N LYS A 3 91.98 -77.15 -6.59
CA LYS A 3 92.93 -76.86 -7.71
C LYS A 3 92.52 -75.60 -8.48
N SER A 4 93.36 -74.58 -8.66
CA SER A 4 94.75 -74.61 -9.12
C SER A 4 95.45 -73.26 -8.78
N THR A 5 96.59 -73.19 -8.08
CA THR A 5 98.01 -73.29 -8.51
C THR A 5 98.50 -72.30 -9.60
N TYR A 6 99.05 -71.18 -9.13
CA TYR A 6 100.44 -70.68 -9.29
C TYR A 6 101.30 -71.14 -10.51
N ARG A 7 101.84 -70.18 -11.29
CA ARG A 7 103.30 -69.96 -11.44
C ARG A 7 103.64 -68.72 -12.32
N PRO A 8 104.88 -68.18 -12.20
CA PRO A 8 105.26 -66.83 -12.60
C PRO A 8 106.30 -66.78 -13.75
N ASP A 9 106.76 -65.54 -13.98
CA ASP A 9 107.93 -65.04 -14.71
C ASP A 9 107.82 -64.89 -16.24
N GLN A 10 107.88 -63.63 -16.69
CA GLN A 10 109.03 -63.19 -17.51
C GLN A 10 109.16 -61.66 -17.58
N ILE A 11 110.36 -61.23 -17.22
CA ILE A 11 110.96 -59.90 -17.38
C ILE A 11 111.16 -59.62 -18.88
N ALA A 12 110.76 -58.45 -19.35
CA ALA A 12 111.34 -57.77 -20.52
C ALA A 12 111.69 -56.35 -20.06
N GLN A 13 112.88 -56.19 -19.49
CA GLN A 13 114.03 -55.54 -20.15
C GLN A 13 113.82 -54.05 -20.38
N SER A 14 114.51 -53.29 -19.52
CA SER A 14 114.96 -51.92 -19.74
C SER A 14 115.50 -51.72 -21.15
N ALA A 15 114.99 -50.73 -21.87
CA ALA A 15 115.84 -49.93 -22.73
C ALA A 15 116.17 -48.67 -21.93
N ILE A 16 117.35 -48.65 -21.32
CA ILE A 16 118.01 -47.39 -20.98
C ILE A 16 118.17 -46.67 -22.32
N LEU A 17 117.31 -45.70 -22.62
CA LEU A 17 117.47 -44.82 -23.77
C LEU A 17 118.71 -43.99 -23.50
N THR A 18 119.84 -44.47 -24.00
CA THR A 18 121.11 -43.77 -23.94
C THR A 18 120.94 -42.39 -24.59
N GLY A 19 121.62 -41.35 -24.08
CA GLY A 19 121.44 -39.95 -24.50
C GLY A 19 121.62 -39.66 -26.01
N SER A 20 122.03 -40.66 -26.79
CA SER A 20 122.08 -40.65 -28.26
C SER A 20 120.71 -40.81 -28.94
N ASP A 21 119.71 -41.42 -28.30
CA ASP A 21 118.38 -41.66 -28.90
C ASP A 21 117.39 -40.49 -28.70
N ALA A 22 117.52 -39.72 -27.61
CA ALA A 22 116.66 -38.55 -27.35
C ALA A 22 116.85 -37.41 -28.39
N ALA A 23 118.02 -37.35 -29.04
CA ALA A 23 118.32 -36.34 -30.06
C ALA A 23 117.55 -36.53 -31.37
N THR A 24 117.07 -37.75 -31.66
CA THR A 24 116.22 -38.05 -32.83
C THR A 24 114.73 -38.13 -32.49
N ILE A 25 114.37 -38.45 -31.25
CA ILE A 25 112.97 -38.63 -30.83
C ILE A 25 112.25 -37.30 -30.54
N ILE A 26 112.89 -36.36 -29.81
CA ILE A 26 112.23 -35.10 -29.39
C ILE A 26 111.74 -34.24 -30.58
N PRO A 27 112.49 -34.05 -31.68
CA PRO A 27 112.00 -33.30 -32.83
C PRO A 27 110.74 -33.91 -33.46
N ARG A 28 110.61 -35.25 -33.43
CA ARG A 28 109.42 -35.94 -33.94
C ARG A 28 108.21 -35.73 -33.03
N LEU A 29 108.40 -35.78 -31.71
CA LEU A 29 107.33 -35.48 -30.74
C LEU A 29 106.82 -34.04 -30.85
N ILE A 30 107.71 -33.09 -31.13
CA ILE A 30 107.31 -31.69 -31.35
C ILE A 30 106.43 -31.56 -32.60
N LEU A 31 106.78 -32.23 -33.70
CA LEU A 31 105.95 -32.26 -34.91
C LEU A 31 104.56 -32.85 -34.62
N ASP A 32 104.48 -33.90 -33.80
CA ASP A 32 103.20 -34.49 -33.41
C ASP A 32 102.35 -33.50 -32.59
N LEU A 33 102.96 -32.75 -31.66
CA LEU A 33 102.29 -31.74 -30.82
C LEU A 33 101.90 -30.46 -31.58
N GLU A 34 102.60 -30.16 -32.67
CA GLU A 34 102.28 -29.04 -33.56
C GLU A 34 101.26 -29.41 -34.64
N SER A 35 101.05 -30.70 -34.89
CA SER A 35 100.07 -31.16 -35.88
C SER A 35 98.63 -30.83 -35.49
N ASP A 36 97.76 -30.68 -36.50
CA ASP A 36 96.32 -30.46 -36.31
C ASP A 36 95.55 -31.73 -35.86
N ASN A 37 96.25 -32.86 -35.69
CA ASN A 37 95.64 -34.12 -35.26
C ASN A 37 95.71 -34.29 -33.73
N ASN A 38 94.66 -33.89 -33.03
CA ASN A 38 94.58 -33.92 -31.56
C ASN A 38 94.81 -35.32 -30.95
N ASN A 39 94.56 -36.40 -31.69
CA ASN A 39 94.79 -37.76 -31.19
C ASN A 39 96.28 -38.10 -30.99
N LEU A 40 97.18 -37.28 -31.52
CA LEU A 40 98.63 -37.46 -31.35
C LEU A 40 99.18 -36.68 -30.14
N HIS A 41 98.44 -35.71 -29.60
CA HIS A 41 98.93 -34.80 -28.58
C HIS A 41 99.14 -35.48 -27.23
N ALA A 42 98.12 -36.17 -26.69
CA ALA A 42 98.23 -36.85 -25.40
C ALA A 42 99.33 -37.95 -25.38
N PRO A 43 99.46 -38.83 -26.40
CA PRO A 43 100.57 -39.78 -26.49
C PRO A 43 101.94 -39.10 -26.55
N ALA A 44 102.08 -38.02 -27.33
CA ALA A 44 103.34 -37.30 -27.45
C ALA A 44 103.74 -36.58 -26.14
N LEU A 45 102.77 -35.99 -25.42
CA LEU A 45 102.99 -35.40 -24.09
C LEU A 45 103.40 -36.45 -23.06
N ARG A 46 102.80 -37.65 -23.06
CA ARG A 46 103.18 -38.75 -22.16
C ARG A 46 104.64 -39.18 -22.38
N GLN A 47 105.03 -39.38 -23.64
CA GLN A 47 106.42 -39.73 -23.96
C GLN A 47 107.39 -38.59 -23.64
N LEU A 48 107.01 -37.34 -23.88
CA LEU A 48 107.82 -36.19 -23.49
C LEU A 48 108.02 -36.12 -21.97
N LEU A 49 106.97 -36.42 -21.19
CA LEU A 49 107.04 -36.48 -19.72
C LEU A 49 108.00 -37.59 -19.25
N GLU A 50 107.94 -38.79 -19.83
CA GLU A 50 108.86 -39.88 -19.49
C GLU A 50 110.32 -39.47 -19.75
N ILE A 51 110.61 -38.88 -20.91
CA ILE A 51 111.95 -38.38 -21.25
C ILE A 51 112.41 -37.31 -20.24
N MET A 52 111.52 -36.41 -19.83
CA MET A 52 111.82 -35.36 -18.84
C MET A 52 111.96 -35.91 -17.42
N LEU A 53 111.35 -37.05 -17.08
CA LEU A 53 111.53 -37.67 -15.77
C LEU A 53 112.87 -38.38 -15.67
N ASP A 54 113.29 -39.07 -16.73
CA ASP A 54 114.49 -39.90 -16.78
C ASP A 54 115.79 -39.10 -16.96
N ASN A 55 115.75 -37.94 -17.63
CA ASN A 55 116.94 -37.12 -17.85
C ASN A 55 117.14 -36.12 -16.70
N GLY A 56 118.30 -36.18 -16.03
CA GLY A 56 118.60 -35.32 -14.87
C GLY A 56 118.86 -33.85 -15.24
N GLU A 57 119.28 -33.58 -16.48
CA GLU A 57 119.65 -32.24 -16.96
C GLU A 57 118.62 -31.65 -17.94
N ASN A 58 117.37 -31.47 -17.47
CA ASN A 58 116.26 -31.00 -18.30
C ASN A 58 116.39 -29.56 -18.82
N LYS A 59 117.26 -28.74 -18.23
CA LYS A 59 117.40 -27.31 -18.54
C LYS A 59 117.92 -27.07 -19.96
N ASP A 60 118.89 -27.87 -20.40
CA ASP A 60 119.48 -27.77 -21.74
C ASP A 60 118.49 -28.24 -22.82
N LEU A 61 117.69 -29.28 -22.56
CA LEU A 61 116.66 -29.76 -23.49
C LEU A 61 115.48 -28.78 -23.61
N THR A 62 115.00 -28.25 -22.48
CA THR A 62 113.87 -27.31 -22.44
C THR A 62 114.19 -26.04 -23.23
N SER A 63 115.42 -25.53 -23.10
CA SER A 63 115.89 -24.35 -23.81
C SER A 63 116.20 -24.65 -25.28
N LYS A 64 116.89 -25.76 -25.57
CA LYS A 64 117.27 -26.17 -26.94
C LYS A 64 116.06 -26.35 -27.86
N TYR A 65 114.97 -26.91 -27.34
CA TYR A 65 113.76 -27.20 -28.11
C TYR A 65 112.58 -26.26 -27.81
N LYS A 66 112.77 -25.21 -26.99
CA LYS A 66 111.74 -24.22 -26.62
C LYS A 66 110.40 -24.85 -26.17
N LEU A 67 110.47 -25.80 -25.24
CA LEU A 67 109.29 -26.59 -24.85
C LEU A 67 108.21 -25.78 -24.10
N MET A 68 108.57 -24.71 -23.36
CA MET A 68 107.64 -23.94 -22.52
C MET A 68 106.48 -23.27 -23.29
N PRO A 69 106.71 -22.50 -24.37
CA PRO A 69 105.62 -21.96 -25.20
C PRO A 69 104.68 -23.03 -25.74
N LEU A 70 105.22 -24.20 -26.10
CA LEU A 70 104.48 -25.30 -26.69
C LEU A 70 103.55 -25.96 -25.65
N LEU A 71 104.06 -26.16 -24.42
CA LEU A 71 103.28 -26.64 -23.30
C LEU A 71 102.18 -25.64 -22.89
N ASN A 72 102.44 -24.32 -22.93
CA ASN A 72 101.45 -23.30 -22.59
C ASN A 72 100.19 -23.33 -23.46
N LYS A 73 100.31 -23.76 -24.72
CA LYS A 73 99.15 -23.97 -25.62
C LYS A 73 98.11 -24.90 -24.99
N PHE A 74 98.56 -25.94 -24.30
CA PHE A 74 97.71 -26.95 -23.68
C PHE A 74 97.35 -26.60 -22.22
N ALA A 75 98.26 -25.94 -21.49
CA ALA A 75 98.00 -25.49 -20.12
C ALA A 75 97.01 -24.30 -20.04
N GLY A 76 96.76 -23.60 -21.14
CA GLY A 76 95.76 -22.53 -21.22
C GLY A 76 94.33 -22.99 -21.52
N ASN A 77 94.07 -24.29 -21.66
CA ASN A 77 92.76 -24.81 -22.01
C ASN A 77 91.80 -24.85 -20.79
N VAL A 78 90.58 -24.32 -20.94
CA VAL A 78 89.61 -24.15 -19.84
C VAL A 78 88.99 -25.49 -19.38
N GLU A 79 88.93 -26.48 -20.28
CA GLU A 79 88.21 -27.73 -20.05
C GLU A 79 88.97 -28.81 -19.25
N LYS A 80 90.16 -28.50 -18.70
CA LYS A 80 90.97 -29.42 -17.84
C LYS A 80 91.06 -30.86 -18.37
N ASN A 81 91.25 -30.99 -19.67
CA ASN A 81 91.38 -32.28 -20.34
C ASN A 81 92.74 -32.95 -20.04
N GLU A 82 92.95 -34.17 -20.52
CA GLU A 82 94.17 -34.95 -20.24
C GLU A 82 95.46 -34.22 -20.70
N GLU A 83 95.41 -33.51 -21.82
CA GLU A 83 96.51 -32.71 -22.36
C GLU A 83 96.87 -31.54 -21.43
N PHE A 84 95.85 -30.87 -20.86
CA PHE A 84 96.03 -29.83 -19.84
C PHE A 84 96.74 -30.40 -18.61
N VAL A 85 96.32 -31.56 -18.11
CA VAL A 85 96.93 -32.20 -16.94
C VAL A 85 98.38 -32.62 -17.24
N LEU A 86 98.64 -33.25 -18.38
CA LEU A 86 99.98 -33.69 -18.77
C LEU A 86 100.91 -32.50 -18.99
N SER A 87 100.45 -31.47 -19.71
CA SER A 87 101.24 -30.27 -19.98
C SER A 87 101.58 -29.49 -18.70
N SER A 88 100.58 -29.24 -17.84
CA SER A 88 100.80 -28.56 -16.56
C SER A 88 101.72 -29.36 -15.63
N THR A 89 101.67 -30.69 -15.69
CA THR A 89 102.58 -31.58 -14.95
C THR A 89 104.02 -31.48 -15.46
N ILE A 90 104.24 -31.51 -16.78
CA ILE A 90 105.58 -31.33 -17.38
C ILE A 90 106.14 -29.95 -17.00
N GLN A 91 105.33 -28.90 -17.07
CA GLN A 91 105.73 -27.55 -16.63
C GLN A 91 106.11 -27.52 -15.15
N HIS A 92 105.35 -28.21 -14.29
CA HIS A 92 105.65 -28.30 -12.87
C HIS A 92 106.96 -29.05 -12.60
N VAL A 93 107.19 -30.18 -13.27
CA VAL A 93 108.46 -30.94 -13.18
C VAL A 93 109.65 -30.07 -13.63
N ILE A 94 109.49 -29.30 -14.72
CA ILE A 94 110.49 -28.33 -15.20
C ILE A 94 110.70 -27.23 -14.15
N GLY A 95 109.62 -26.66 -13.59
CA GLY A 95 109.69 -25.59 -12.60
C GLY A 95 110.34 -26.02 -11.27
N VAL A 96 109.99 -27.21 -10.78
CA VAL A 96 110.56 -27.78 -9.54
C VAL A 96 112.03 -28.16 -9.71
N ARG A 97 112.42 -28.72 -10.87
CA ARG A 97 113.82 -29.10 -11.13
C ARG A 97 114.72 -27.89 -11.51
N ASN A 98 114.15 -26.76 -11.94
CA ASN A 98 114.90 -25.55 -12.34
C ASN A 98 115.03 -24.44 -11.27
N GLY A 99 114.34 -24.53 -10.12
CA GLY A 99 114.56 -23.73 -8.89
C GLY A 99 114.17 -22.22 -8.90
N ASN A 100 113.10 -21.86 -8.15
CA ASN A 100 112.71 -20.55 -7.56
C ASN A 100 112.31 -19.36 -8.48
N ASP A 101 111.44 -18.37 -8.17
CA ASP A 101 110.77 -17.79 -6.96
C ASP A 101 109.64 -16.79 -7.39
N ASN A 102 108.54 -16.59 -6.61
CA ASN A 102 108.00 -15.25 -6.21
C ASN A 102 106.65 -15.24 -5.43
N LYS A 103 106.51 -14.27 -4.50
CA LYS A 103 105.69 -14.26 -3.28
C LYS A 103 104.61 -13.14 -3.23
N VAL A 104 103.88 -12.88 -4.33
CA VAL A 104 103.00 -11.68 -4.48
C VAL A 104 101.48 -11.96 -4.40
N ILE A 105 101.03 -13.21 -4.34
CA ILE A 105 99.61 -13.57 -4.62
C ILE A 105 98.66 -13.47 -3.41
N LEU A 106 99.13 -13.24 -2.17
CA LEU A 106 98.29 -13.42 -0.97
C LEU A 106 97.48 -12.19 -0.50
N ALA A 107 97.69 -10.98 -1.01
CA ALA A 107 97.05 -9.77 -0.46
C ALA A 107 95.81 -9.24 -1.24
N GLU A 108 95.67 -9.53 -2.54
CA GLU A 108 94.53 -9.05 -3.36
C GLU A 108 93.30 -9.98 -3.35
N GLY A 109 93.46 -11.24 -2.91
CA GLY A 109 92.37 -12.20 -2.84
C GLY A 109 91.33 -11.82 -1.78
N GLU A 110 91.75 -11.44 -0.57
CA GLU A 110 90.84 -11.23 0.56
C GLU A 110 89.90 -10.02 0.41
N THR A 111 90.30 -8.99 -0.34
CA THR A 111 89.45 -7.81 -0.60
C THR A 111 88.37 -8.09 -1.63
N GLN A 112 88.65 -8.87 -2.68
CA GLN A 112 87.66 -9.25 -3.69
C GLN A 112 86.61 -10.25 -3.17
N PHE A 113 86.96 -11.11 -2.22
CA PHE A 113 85.99 -12.05 -1.64
C PHE A 113 84.93 -11.34 -0.79
N LYS A 114 85.31 -10.38 0.06
CA LYS A 114 84.36 -9.60 0.87
C LYS A 114 83.37 -8.79 0.04
N GLU A 115 83.85 -8.16 -1.03
CA GLU A 115 83.01 -7.35 -1.92
C GLU A 115 81.99 -8.21 -2.70
N LYS A 116 82.34 -9.46 -3.01
CA LYS A 116 81.41 -10.43 -3.60
C LYS A 116 80.37 -10.92 -2.61
N ASP A 117 80.76 -11.20 -1.36
CA ASP A 117 79.83 -11.68 -0.32
C ASP A 117 78.76 -10.62 0.02
N GLU A 118 79.13 -9.34 0.11
CA GLU A 118 78.16 -8.25 0.30
C GLU A 118 77.18 -8.13 -0.88
N LYS A 119 77.68 -8.32 -2.11
CA LYS A 119 76.84 -8.27 -3.31
C LYS A 119 75.90 -9.47 -3.41
N ILE A 120 76.33 -10.64 -2.95
CA ILE A 120 75.49 -11.84 -2.83
C ILE A 120 74.38 -11.58 -1.81
N HIS A 121 74.69 -11.05 -0.63
CA HIS A 121 73.69 -10.75 0.40
C HIS A 121 72.62 -9.77 -0.10
N GLN A 122 73.01 -8.70 -0.81
CA GLN A 122 72.06 -7.75 -1.39
C GLN A 122 71.17 -8.37 -2.47
N LEU A 123 71.72 -9.28 -3.28
CA LEU A 123 70.96 -10.02 -4.29
C LEU A 123 69.97 -10.99 -3.64
N GLU A 124 70.35 -11.66 -2.55
CA GLU A 124 69.49 -12.55 -1.79
C GLU A 124 68.29 -11.81 -1.17
N GLU A 125 68.51 -10.63 -0.56
CA GLU A 125 67.42 -9.81 -0.03
C GLU A 125 66.49 -9.29 -1.13
N SER A 126 67.03 -8.83 -2.25
CA SER A 126 66.25 -8.38 -3.41
C SER A 126 65.40 -9.51 -4.01
N ASN A 127 65.97 -10.71 -4.15
CA ASN A 127 65.25 -11.89 -4.64
C ASN A 127 64.12 -12.29 -3.68
N LYS A 128 64.36 -12.25 -2.37
CA LYS A 128 63.32 -12.53 -1.38
C LYS A 128 62.14 -11.55 -1.49
N HIS A 129 62.43 -10.25 -1.63
CA HIS A 129 61.38 -9.24 -1.83
C HIS A 129 60.61 -9.44 -3.15
N LEU A 130 61.30 -9.84 -4.22
CA LEU A 130 60.67 -10.19 -5.50
C LEU A 130 59.75 -11.42 -5.38
N GLU A 131 60.16 -12.45 -4.65
CA GLU A 131 59.33 -13.63 -4.38
C GLU A 131 58.06 -13.28 -3.60
N GLU A 132 58.18 -12.45 -2.55
CA GLU A 132 57.03 -11.98 -1.76
C GLU A 132 56.07 -11.13 -2.61
N SER A 133 56.59 -10.24 -3.45
CA SER A 133 55.79 -9.43 -4.38
C SER A 133 55.05 -10.28 -5.42
N ASN A 134 55.73 -11.27 -6.00
CA ASN A 134 55.13 -12.20 -6.96
C ASN A 134 54.01 -13.02 -6.31
N LYS A 135 54.22 -13.50 -5.09
CA LYS A 135 53.19 -14.22 -4.33
C LYS A 135 51.95 -13.35 -4.09
N HIS A 136 52.13 -12.09 -3.69
CA HIS A 136 51.01 -11.16 -3.50
C HIS A 136 50.28 -10.88 -4.82
N LEU A 137 51.00 -10.79 -5.94
CA LEU A 137 50.41 -10.61 -7.27
C LEU A 137 49.58 -11.83 -7.70
N GLU A 138 50.07 -13.05 -7.46
CA GLU A 138 49.34 -14.29 -7.72
C GLU A 138 48.05 -14.38 -6.91
N GLU A 139 48.11 -14.04 -5.61
CA GLU A 139 46.92 -14.00 -4.75
C GLU A 139 45.91 -12.94 -5.22
N SER A 140 46.38 -11.74 -5.60
CA SER A 140 45.55 -10.67 -6.15
C SER A 140 44.84 -11.09 -7.45
N ASN A 141 45.55 -11.78 -8.35
CA ASN A 141 44.97 -12.28 -9.60
C ASN A 141 43.94 -13.37 -9.34
N LYS A 142 44.20 -14.28 -8.40
CA LYS A 142 43.25 -15.33 -8.01
C LYS A 142 41.94 -14.75 -7.47
N VAL A 143 42.02 -13.71 -6.64
CA VAL A 143 40.82 -13.01 -6.13
C VAL A 143 40.04 -12.33 -7.26
N LYS A 144 40.73 -11.67 -8.20
CA LYS A 144 40.09 -11.06 -9.37
C LYS A 144 39.39 -12.08 -10.27
N ASP A 145 40.00 -13.24 -10.48
CA ASP A 145 39.40 -14.33 -11.28
C ASP A 145 38.14 -14.89 -10.60
N GLU A 146 38.16 -15.05 -9.27
CA GLU A 146 36.98 -15.45 -8.51
C GLU A 146 35.87 -14.40 -8.56
N GLU A 147 36.22 -13.11 -8.46
CA GLU A 147 35.25 -12.01 -8.58
C GLU A 147 34.63 -11.95 -9.98
N MET A 148 35.42 -12.15 -11.03
CA MET A 148 34.95 -12.22 -12.41
C MET A 148 33.95 -13.37 -12.60
N ARG A 149 34.26 -14.57 -12.09
CA ARG A 149 33.34 -15.72 -12.14
C ARG A 149 32.02 -15.45 -11.40
N ARG A 150 32.05 -14.75 -10.27
CA ARG A 150 30.83 -14.36 -9.54
C ARG A 150 29.98 -13.40 -10.36
N LYS A 151 30.59 -12.39 -10.98
CA LYS A 151 29.90 -11.43 -11.86
C LYS A 151 29.29 -12.12 -13.09
N ASP A 152 30.00 -13.07 -13.69
CA ASP A 152 29.46 -13.85 -14.82
C ASP A 152 28.24 -14.68 -14.42
N PHE A 153 28.27 -15.32 -13.25
CA PHE A 153 27.13 -16.09 -12.74
C PHE A 153 25.93 -15.19 -12.44
N GLU A 154 26.17 -14.01 -11.86
CA GLU A 154 25.13 -13.02 -11.59
C GLU A 154 24.53 -12.45 -12.89
N LEU A 155 25.37 -12.16 -13.89
CA LEU A 155 24.95 -11.73 -15.22
C LEU A 155 24.08 -12.78 -15.92
N GLN A 156 24.45 -14.07 -15.84
CA GLN A 156 23.62 -15.15 -16.39
C GLN A 156 22.26 -15.25 -15.68
N ARG A 157 22.23 -15.07 -14.36
CA ARG A 157 20.99 -15.08 -13.59
C ARG A 157 20.08 -13.89 -13.92
N GLU A 158 20.64 -12.70 -14.15
CA GLU A 158 19.88 -11.54 -14.60
C GLU A 158 19.35 -11.71 -16.03
N LYS A 159 20.16 -12.23 -16.96
CA LYS A 159 19.69 -12.54 -18.33
C LYS A 159 18.48 -13.49 -18.33
N LYS A 160 18.55 -14.57 -17.54
CA LYS A 160 17.42 -15.50 -17.40
C LYS A 160 16.16 -14.81 -16.86
N ARG A 161 16.29 -13.91 -15.87
CA ARG A 161 15.16 -13.14 -15.34
C ARG A 161 14.58 -12.16 -16.36
N ALA A 162 15.43 -11.54 -17.18
CA ALA A 162 14.98 -10.66 -18.26
C ALA A 162 14.17 -11.45 -19.30
N ASP A 163 14.66 -12.62 -19.74
CA ASP A 163 13.94 -13.48 -20.70
C ASP A 163 12.57 -13.93 -20.16
N GLU A 164 12.50 -14.32 -18.87
CA GLU A 164 11.24 -14.67 -18.20
C GLU A 164 10.26 -13.48 -18.11
N ALA A 165 10.77 -12.27 -17.86
CA ALA A 165 9.97 -11.06 -17.80
C ALA A 165 9.40 -10.67 -19.18
N GLU A 166 10.21 -10.77 -20.25
CA GLU A 166 9.77 -10.53 -21.63
C GLU A 166 8.66 -11.50 -22.04
N GLN A 167 8.78 -12.78 -21.71
CA GLN A 167 7.73 -13.77 -21.97
C GLN A 167 6.42 -13.42 -21.24
N ARG A 168 6.51 -12.95 -19.99
CA ARG A 168 5.34 -12.55 -19.21
C ARG A 168 4.66 -11.30 -19.77
N ILE A 169 5.43 -10.31 -20.21
CA ILE A 169 4.91 -9.11 -20.89
C ILE A 169 4.17 -9.52 -22.15
N HIS A 170 4.76 -10.40 -22.97
CA HIS A 170 4.11 -10.87 -24.20
C HIS A 170 2.77 -11.57 -23.93
N GLN A 171 2.69 -12.40 -22.87
CA GLN A 171 1.43 -13.04 -22.48
C GLN A 171 0.37 -12.02 -22.03
N LEU A 172 0.75 -11.04 -21.21
CA LEU A 172 -0.17 -9.98 -20.75
C LEU A 172 -0.69 -9.11 -21.90
N GLU A 173 0.15 -8.80 -22.88
CA GLU A 173 -0.27 -8.08 -24.08
C GLU A 173 -1.29 -8.88 -24.91
N GLN A 174 -1.11 -10.20 -25.04
CA GLN A 174 -2.09 -11.06 -25.72
C GLN A 174 -3.42 -11.12 -24.96
N GLU A 175 -3.37 -11.21 -23.63
CA GLU A 175 -4.58 -11.21 -22.79
C GLU A 175 -5.34 -9.89 -22.86
N ASN A 176 -4.65 -8.75 -22.82
CA ASN A 176 -5.26 -7.44 -22.99
C ASN A 176 -5.92 -7.29 -24.36
N LYS A 177 -5.25 -7.73 -25.44
CA LYS A 177 -5.86 -7.74 -26.78
C LYS A 177 -7.14 -8.58 -26.83
N ARG A 178 -7.19 -9.72 -26.12
CA ARG A 178 -8.42 -10.53 -26.02
C ARG A 178 -9.52 -9.80 -25.27
N LYS A 179 -9.20 -9.16 -24.14
CA LYS A 179 -10.15 -8.36 -23.34
C LYS A 179 -10.70 -7.17 -24.13
N ASP A 180 -9.86 -6.50 -24.92
CA ASP A 180 -10.30 -5.39 -25.78
C ASP A 180 -11.32 -5.85 -26.81
N VAL A 181 -11.10 -7.02 -27.44
CA VAL A 181 -12.05 -7.61 -28.38
C VAL A 181 -13.37 -7.99 -27.70
N GLU A 182 -13.33 -8.55 -26.49
CA GLU A 182 -14.52 -8.91 -25.72
C GLU A 182 -15.31 -7.68 -25.28
N ASN A 183 -14.62 -6.63 -24.80
CA ASN A 183 -15.23 -5.34 -24.48
C ASN A 183 -15.91 -4.71 -25.71
N LEU A 184 -15.27 -4.76 -26.88
CA LEU A 184 -15.89 -4.29 -28.12
C LEU A 184 -17.17 -5.06 -28.49
N LYS A 185 -17.24 -6.36 -28.20
CA LYS A 185 -18.45 -7.15 -28.42
C LYS A 185 -19.56 -6.73 -27.45
N LEU A 186 -19.26 -6.57 -26.17
CA LEU A 186 -20.22 -6.14 -25.15
C LEU A 186 -20.77 -4.73 -25.44
N ILE A 187 -19.93 -3.80 -25.90
CA ILE A 187 -20.37 -2.46 -26.31
C ILE A 187 -21.39 -2.54 -27.45
N LYS A 188 -21.12 -3.36 -28.47
CA LYS A 188 -22.05 -3.56 -29.60
C LYS A 188 -23.36 -4.23 -29.17
N GLU A 189 -23.31 -5.17 -28.23
CA GLU A 189 -24.53 -5.76 -27.67
C GLU A 189 -25.35 -4.75 -26.86
N LEU A 190 -24.70 -3.89 -26.06
CA LEU A 190 -25.36 -2.79 -25.34
C LEU A 190 -26.01 -1.78 -26.30
N GLU A 191 -25.34 -1.42 -27.40
CA GLU A 191 -25.91 -0.58 -28.45
C GLU A 191 -27.14 -1.23 -29.10
N LYS A 192 -27.08 -2.53 -29.35
CA LYS A 192 -28.21 -3.29 -29.90
C LYS A 192 -29.40 -3.32 -28.94
N ILE A 193 -29.15 -3.58 -27.64
CA ILE A 193 -30.18 -3.55 -26.59
C ILE A 193 -30.81 -2.16 -26.47
N LYS A 194 -30.02 -1.09 -26.59
CA LYS A 194 -30.50 0.31 -26.57
C LYS A 194 -31.47 0.63 -27.72
N ILE A 195 -31.31 -0.02 -28.88
CA ILE A 195 -32.19 0.12 -30.04
C ILE A 195 -33.44 -0.77 -29.91
N GLU A 196 -33.25 -2.00 -29.43
CA GLU A 196 -34.31 -3.02 -29.35
C GLU A 196 -35.29 -2.78 -28.19
N TYR A 197 -34.80 -2.16 -27.11
CA TYR A 197 -35.58 -1.79 -25.93
C TYR A 197 -35.38 -0.30 -25.60
N PRO A 198 -36.05 0.63 -26.32
CA PRO A 198 -36.04 2.04 -26.01
C PRO A 198 -36.89 2.34 -24.76
N GLN A 199 -36.80 1.51 -23.71
CA GLN A 199 -37.54 1.67 -22.46
C GLN A 199 -37.14 3.02 -21.86
N VAL A 200 -38.13 3.89 -21.87
CA VAL A 200 -38.06 5.33 -21.77
C VAL A 200 -37.76 5.76 -20.33
N ILE A 201 -36.49 5.97 -20.00
CA ILE A 201 -36.12 7.15 -19.22
C ILE A 201 -35.51 8.10 -20.24
N PRO A 202 -36.20 9.16 -20.66
CA PRO A 202 -35.68 10.06 -21.66
C PRO A 202 -34.38 10.69 -21.15
N HIS A 203 -33.29 10.65 -21.94
CA HIS A 203 -32.00 11.24 -21.57
C HIS A 203 -32.09 12.74 -21.24
N GLU A 204 -33.16 13.40 -21.66
CA GLU A 204 -33.57 14.77 -21.31
C GLU A 204 -33.92 14.97 -19.82
N PHE A 205 -34.15 13.89 -19.04
CA PHE A 205 -34.36 13.95 -17.59
C PHE A 205 -33.17 13.47 -16.75
N ASN A 206 -32.04 13.10 -17.37
CA ASN A 206 -30.81 12.80 -16.64
C ASN A 206 -30.21 14.09 -16.07
N VAL A 207 -30.55 14.41 -14.82
CA VAL A 207 -29.89 15.49 -14.08
C VAL A 207 -28.42 15.09 -13.89
N LEU A 208 -27.50 15.89 -14.43
CA LEU A 208 -26.06 15.70 -14.25
C LEU A 208 -25.74 15.68 -12.74
N ASN A 209 -25.20 14.58 -12.21
CA ASN A 209 -25.00 14.32 -10.76
C ASN A 209 -26.26 13.91 -9.96
N SER A 210 -27.30 13.39 -10.61
CA SER A 210 -28.54 12.90 -9.95
C SER A 210 -29.17 13.99 -9.07
N LEU A 211 -29.70 13.66 -7.88
CA LEU A 211 -30.28 14.62 -6.92
C LEU A 211 -29.32 15.77 -6.61
N THR A 212 -28.02 15.49 -6.47
CA THR A 212 -27.01 16.52 -6.20
C THR A 212 -26.73 17.43 -7.39
N GLY A 213 -27.23 17.06 -8.57
CA GLY A 213 -27.25 17.88 -9.77
C GLY A 213 -28.30 18.97 -9.78
N LEU A 214 -29.39 18.77 -9.03
CA LEU A 214 -30.53 19.70 -9.02
C LEU A 214 -30.15 21.05 -8.43
N GLY A 215 -30.70 22.11 -9.02
CA GLY A 215 -30.61 23.46 -8.48
C GLY A 215 -31.37 23.60 -7.15
N PRO A 216 -31.04 24.62 -6.34
CA PRO A 216 -31.68 24.83 -5.04
C PRO A 216 -33.21 24.95 -5.13
N ASP A 217 -33.75 25.55 -6.19
CA ASP A 217 -35.20 25.72 -6.35
C ASP A 217 -35.94 24.38 -6.50
N ILE A 218 -35.35 23.44 -7.25
CA ILE A 218 -35.92 22.09 -7.41
C ILE A 218 -35.75 21.31 -6.12
N LEU A 219 -34.60 21.43 -5.46
CA LEU A 219 -34.38 20.78 -4.16
C LEU A 219 -35.36 21.30 -3.09
N LEU A 220 -35.73 22.58 -3.12
CA LEU A 220 -36.76 23.14 -2.25
C LEU A 220 -38.18 22.72 -2.65
N LEU A 221 -38.47 22.56 -3.94
CA LEU A 221 -39.75 21.99 -4.38
C LEU A 221 -39.93 20.55 -3.89
N ILE A 222 -38.85 19.75 -3.91
CA ILE A 222 -38.87 18.40 -3.33
C ILE A 222 -39.07 18.49 -1.82
N LEU A 223 -38.36 19.40 -1.13
CA LEU A 223 -38.50 19.62 0.31
C LEU A 223 -39.94 20.01 0.72
N GLU A 224 -40.62 20.81 -0.09
CA GLU A 224 -41.99 21.26 0.12
C GLU A 224 -43.02 20.11 -0.01
N GLY A 225 -42.67 19.03 -0.71
CA GLY A 225 -43.53 17.85 -0.88
C GLY A 225 -43.49 16.86 0.29
N PHE A 226 -42.60 17.04 1.28
CA PHE A 226 -42.59 16.19 2.46
C PHE A 226 -43.81 16.47 3.35
N ILE A 227 -44.28 15.44 4.05
CA ILE A 227 -45.36 15.54 5.04
C ILE A 227 -44.77 15.48 6.45
N ASP A 228 -43.83 14.56 6.66
CA ASP A 228 -43.12 14.38 7.92
C ASP A 228 -41.87 15.27 7.99
N ILE A 229 -41.72 15.96 9.12
CA ILE A 229 -40.56 16.80 9.38
C ILE A 229 -39.28 15.98 9.54
N ASP A 230 -39.36 14.74 10.04
CA ASP A 230 -38.20 13.88 10.22
C ASP A 230 -37.61 13.45 8.87
N ASP A 231 -38.47 13.15 7.89
CA ASP A 231 -38.06 12.87 6.52
C ASP A 231 -37.41 14.09 5.86
N ALA A 232 -37.98 15.28 6.09
CA ALA A 232 -37.41 16.54 5.63
C ALA A 232 -36.03 16.81 6.26
N ILE A 233 -35.86 16.55 7.56
CA ILE A 233 -34.57 16.67 8.26
C ILE A 233 -33.56 15.70 7.65
N GLN A 234 -33.94 14.45 7.42
CA GLN A 234 -33.06 13.46 6.79
C GLN A 234 -32.63 13.91 5.39
N TYR A 235 -33.58 14.35 4.57
CA TYR A 235 -33.32 14.87 3.22
C TYR A 235 -32.33 16.05 3.23
N VAL A 236 -32.53 17.01 4.12
CA VAL A 236 -31.64 18.17 4.26
C VAL A 236 -30.24 17.73 4.73
N GLY A 237 -30.19 16.73 5.62
CA GLY A 237 -28.97 16.17 6.19
C GLY A 237 -28.12 15.30 5.25
N VAL A 238 -28.64 14.90 4.07
CA VAL A 238 -27.94 13.96 3.17
C VAL A 238 -26.56 14.45 2.74
N ASN A 239 -26.40 15.74 2.41
CA ASN A 239 -25.10 16.28 1.97
C ASN A 239 -24.99 17.80 2.18
N LYS A 240 -23.80 18.37 1.92
CA LYS A 240 -23.54 19.81 2.07
C LYS A 240 -24.42 20.69 1.18
N LYS A 241 -24.81 20.22 -0.02
CA LYS A 241 -25.62 20.98 -0.97
C LYS A 241 -27.06 21.12 -0.47
N THR A 242 -27.67 20.03 0.00
CA THR A 242 -29.01 20.05 0.62
C THR A 242 -28.99 20.78 1.97
N LEU A 243 -27.90 20.65 2.73
CA LEU A 243 -27.74 21.40 3.98
C LEU A 243 -27.69 22.92 3.76
N ASN A 244 -27.12 23.38 2.64
CA ASN A 244 -27.05 24.80 2.30
C ASN A 244 -28.42 25.42 1.99
N LEU A 245 -29.47 24.61 1.76
CA LEU A 245 -30.84 25.11 1.59
C LEU A 245 -31.31 25.90 2.83
N LYS A 246 -30.78 25.58 4.02
CA LYS A 246 -31.13 26.27 5.28
C LYS A 246 -30.91 27.78 5.28
N ASN A 247 -30.06 28.27 4.37
CA ASN A 247 -29.73 29.69 4.25
C ASN A 247 -30.74 30.44 3.35
N GLN A 248 -31.72 29.75 2.76
CA GLN A 248 -32.72 30.36 1.88
C GLN A 248 -33.99 30.70 2.65
N ALA A 249 -34.61 31.86 2.37
CA ALA A 249 -35.84 32.27 3.05
C ALA A 249 -36.99 31.26 2.87
N ARG A 250 -37.13 30.70 1.66
CA ARG A 250 -38.15 29.67 1.35
C ARG A 250 -37.97 28.40 2.18
N PHE A 251 -36.74 28.05 2.56
CA PHE A 251 -36.50 26.92 3.46
C PHE A 251 -37.16 27.13 4.82
N ILE A 252 -37.01 28.33 5.40
CA ILE A 252 -37.59 28.66 6.72
C ILE A 252 -39.11 28.50 6.67
N GLN A 253 -39.75 29.02 5.61
CA GLN A 253 -41.19 28.90 5.39
C GLN A 253 -41.65 27.42 5.30
N ILE A 254 -40.92 26.59 4.54
CA ILE A 254 -41.24 25.16 4.41
C ILE A 254 -41.09 24.45 5.75
N ILE A 255 -40.01 24.71 6.50
CA ILE A 255 -39.82 24.08 7.82
C ILE A 255 -40.87 24.52 8.83
N GLU A 256 -41.26 25.81 8.85
CA GLU A 256 -42.35 26.28 9.70
C GLU A 256 -43.68 25.61 9.36
N LYS A 257 -43.96 25.42 8.07
CA LYS A 257 -45.12 24.64 7.60
C LYS A 257 -45.08 23.20 8.11
N LEU A 258 -43.97 22.48 7.89
CA LEU A 258 -43.82 21.09 8.33
C LEU A 258 -43.94 20.94 9.84
N LYS A 259 -43.41 21.91 10.61
CA LYS A 259 -43.58 21.95 12.08
C LYS A 259 -45.05 22.04 12.47
N ARG A 260 -45.80 22.96 11.88
CA ARG A 260 -47.25 23.09 12.15
C ARG A 260 -48.03 21.82 11.79
N HIS A 261 -47.69 21.18 10.68
CA HIS A 261 -48.35 19.94 10.28
C HIS A 261 -48.06 18.80 11.27
N SER A 262 -46.86 18.81 11.89
CA SER A 262 -46.49 17.89 12.97
C SER A 262 -47.26 18.14 14.27
N ASP A 263 -47.93 19.28 14.40
CA ASP A 263 -48.83 19.56 15.54
C ASP A 263 -50.17 18.83 15.41
N ILE A 264 -50.43 18.15 14.30
CA ILE A 264 -51.62 17.32 14.07
C ILE A 264 -51.21 15.87 13.85
N HIS A 265 -51.74 14.99 14.69
CA HIS A 265 -51.74 13.57 14.44
C HIS A 265 -52.89 13.20 13.49
N ASN A 266 -52.53 12.91 12.25
CA ASN A 266 -53.43 12.45 11.18
C ASN A 266 -53.25 10.94 10.94
N PRO A 267 -54.18 10.08 11.42
CA PRO A 267 -54.05 8.64 11.24
C PRO A 267 -54.42 8.17 9.82
N ASP A 268 -55.02 9.02 8.98
CA ASP A 268 -55.40 8.68 7.59
C ASP A 268 -55.04 9.79 6.58
N PRO A 269 -53.74 9.92 6.23
CA PRO A 269 -53.27 10.91 5.26
C PRO A 269 -53.75 10.70 3.83
N ARG A 270 -54.39 9.55 3.52
CA ARG A 270 -55.01 9.31 2.20
C ARG A 270 -56.34 10.01 2.06
N ASP A 271 -57.03 10.24 3.17
CA ASP A 271 -58.35 10.88 3.19
C ASP A 271 -58.33 12.30 3.77
N ILE A 272 -57.41 12.58 4.70
CA ILE A 272 -57.26 13.89 5.31
C ILE A 272 -56.05 14.60 4.74
N GLU A 273 -56.28 15.81 4.21
CA GLU A 273 -55.26 16.71 3.73
C GLU A 273 -55.12 17.92 4.66
N LEU A 274 -53.87 18.21 5.03
CA LEU A 274 -53.50 19.39 5.79
C LEU A 274 -52.94 20.43 4.82
N SER A 275 -53.39 21.67 4.97
CA SER A 275 -52.92 22.81 4.18
C SER A 275 -52.85 24.04 5.07
N ASP A 276 -51.89 24.93 4.85
CA ASP A 276 -51.94 26.27 5.44
C ASP A 276 -52.80 27.18 4.56
N ASP A 277 -53.56 28.09 5.17
CA ASP A 277 -54.18 29.20 4.47
C ASP A 277 -53.29 30.46 4.47
N ASP A 278 -53.68 31.48 3.72
CA ASP A 278 -52.94 32.75 3.60
C ASP A 278 -52.83 33.54 4.93
N ALA A 279 -53.58 33.14 5.97
CA ALA A 279 -53.66 33.80 7.27
C ALA A 279 -52.89 33.06 8.38
N ASN A 280 -52.01 32.12 8.03
CA ASN A 280 -51.25 31.29 8.99
C ASN A 280 -52.16 30.39 9.86
N MET A 281 -53.36 30.06 9.36
CA MET A 281 -54.26 29.08 9.95
C MET A 281 -54.09 27.74 9.23
N MET A 282 -54.33 26.66 9.96
CA MET A 282 -54.20 25.32 9.42
C MET A 282 -55.57 24.78 9.04
N ARG A 283 -55.74 24.37 7.79
CA ARG A 283 -56.96 23.80 7.26
C ARG A 283 -56.83 22.30 7.07
N ILE A 284 -57.77 21.58 7.68
CA ILE A 284 -58.00 20.14 7.56
C ILE A 284 -59.10 19.93 6.52
N SER A 285 -58.81 19.23 5.43
CA SER A 285 -59.75 18.96 4.34
C SER A 285 -59.99 17.47 4.18
N LYS A 286 -61.24 17.11 3.90
CA LYS A 286 -61.68 15.71 3.76
C LYS A 286 -61.91 15.31 2.30
N LYS A 287 -61.47 14.12 1.90
CA LYS A 287 -61.51 13.66 0.49
C LYS A 287 -62.62 12.65 0.19
N GLN A 288 -63.05 11.86 1.16
CA GLN A 288 -63.99 10.75 0.98
C GLN A 288 -65.11 10.77 2.04
N ASP A 289 -66.26 10.22 1.68
CA ASP A 289 -67.41 10.04 2.57
C ASP A 289 -67.19 8.83 3.49
N LYS A 290 -66.53 9.07 4.63
CA LYS A 290 -66.30 8.07 5.69
C LYS A 290 -65.93 8.75 6.99
N SER A 291 -66.06 8.07 8.12
CA SER A 291 -65.59 8.61 9.40
C SER A 291 -64.07 8.84 9.38
N ASN A 292 -63.60 9.99 9.85
CA ASN A 292 -62.19 10.14 10.21
C ASN A 292 -62.06 11.12 11.37
N THR A 293 -61.05 10.87 12.21
CA THR A 293 -60.75 11.68 13.38
C THR A 293 -59.27 12.01 13.41
N VAL A 294 -58.95 13.30 13.54
CA VAL A 294 -57.58 13.79 13.75
C VAL A 294 -57.47 14.42 15.14
N SER A 295 -56.29 14.40 15.73
CA SER A 295 -56.03 15.03 17.03
C SER A 295 -54.86 15.98 16.95
N LEU A 296 -54.89 17.04 17.76
CA LEU A 296 -53.70 17.85 17.99
C LEU A 296 -52.70 17.04 18.83
N THR A 297 -51.40 17.25 18.63
CA THR A 297 -50.34 16.58 19.38
C THR A 297 -50.08 17.25 20.73
N GLN A 298 -50.47 18.52 20.90
CA GLN A 298 -50.36 19.23 22.17
C GLN A 298 -51.14 18.51 23.27
N VAL A 299 -50.42 18.02 24.27
CA VAL A 299 -50.97 17.42 25.49
C VAL A 299 -51.42 18.54 26.44
N LEU A 300 -52.67 18.44 26.91
CA LEU A 300 -53.28 19.40 27.82
C LEU A 300 -53.07 18.93 29.26
N GLU A 301 -52.06 19.48 29.94
CA GLU A 301 -51.65 19.04 31.29
C GLU A 301 -51.62 20.14 32.35
N ASP A 302 -51.16 21.35 32.01
CA ASP A 302 -51.02 22.46 32.95
C ASP A 302 -51.56 23.76 32.37
N GLY A 303 -52.36 24.44 33.18
CA GLY A 303 -52.99 25.73 32.92
C GLY A 303 -54.22 25.65 32.03
N ILE A 304 -54.56 26.80 31.45
CA ILE A 304 -55.78 26.99 30.68
C ILE A 304 -55.42 27.02 29.20
N TRP A 305 -56.04 26.16 28.41
CA TRP A 305 -55.79 26.02 26.98
C TRP A 305 -57.01 26.42 26.19
N GLN A 306 -56.79 27.23 25.16
CA GLN A 306 -57.81 27.69 24.25
C GLN A 306 -57.51 27.24 22.83
N LEU A 307 -58.47 26.55 22.22
CA LEU A 307 -58.47 26.16 20.82
C LEU A 307 -59.60 26.90 20.10
N GLU A 308 -59.29 27.56 18.98
CA GLU A 308 -60.28 28.17 18.09
C GLU A 308 -60.31 27.46 16.75
N THR A 309 -61.50 27.04 16.32
CA THR A 309 -61.71 26.32 15.05
C THR A 309 -62.97 26.82 14.34
N GLU A 310 -63.09 26.50 13.06
CA GLU A 310 -64.25 26.82 12.24
C GLU A 310 -64.47 25.69 11.24
N PHE A 311 -65.69 25.19 11.13
CA PHE A 311 -66.06 24.22 10.09
C PHE A 311 -66.65 24.92 8.87
N ASN A 312 -66.33 24.43 7.68
CA ASN A 312 -66.90 24.94 6.43
C ASN A 312 -67.24 23.76 5.50
N ASN A 313 -68.25 23.91 4.65
CA ASN A 313 -68.71 22.90 3.70
C ASN A 313 -68.99 21.52 4.34
N SER A 314 -69.34 21.50 5.62
CA SER A 314 -69.46 20.26 6.40
C SER A 314 -70.90 19.81 6.60
N HIS A 315 -71.80 20.20 5.69
CA HIS A 315 -73.23 19.91 5.78
C HIS A 315 -73.85 20.43 7.08
N ASN A 316 -73.57 21.70 7.40
CA ASN A 316 -74.00 22.37 8.62
C ASN A 316 -73.38 21.76 9.89
N ALA A 317 -72.09 21.40 9.83
CA ALA A 317 -71.38 20.69 10.89
C ALA A 317 -71.94 19.29 11.19
N ASP A 318 -72.05 18.44 10.16
CA ASP A 318 -72.02 16.98 10.33
C ASP A 318 -70.59 16.53 10.67
N ALA A 319 -70.19 16.96 11.86
CA ALA A 319 -68.84 16.94 12.38
C ALA A 319 -68.87 16.99 13.91
N GLY A 320 -67.72 16.77 14.54
CA GLY A 320 -67.58 16.79 15.99
C GLY A 320 -66.22 17.31 16.43
N ILE A 321 -66.16 17.85 17.63
CA ILE A 321 -64.91 18.35 18.22
C ILE A 321 -64.93 18.10 19.73
N GLY A 322 -63.80 17.68 20.29
CA GLY A 322 -63.76 17.22 21.66
C GLY A 322 -62.37 16.90 22.18
N ILE A 323 -62.32 16.04 23.20
CA ILE A 323 -61.09 15.60 23.85
C ILE A 323 -60.95 14.09 23.84
N VAL A 324 -59.71 13.64 23.73
CA VAL A 324 -59.30 12.23 23.76
C VAL A 324 -58.24 12.04 24.84
N ARG A 325 -58.22 10.88 25.50
CA ARG A 325 -57.10 10.51 26.39
C ARG A 325 -55.77 10.60 25.67
N ASP A 326 -54.78 11.19 26.29
CA ASP A 326 -53.44 11.29 25.70
C ASP A 326 -52.86 9.91 25.34
N SER A 327 -53.07 8.93 26.22
CA SER A 327 -52.63 7.53 26.05
C SER A 327 -53.35 6.77 24.94
N TYR A 328 -54.41 7.31 24.37
CA TYR A 328 -55.20 6.64 23.35
C TYR A 328 -54.69 6.99 21.95
N ASN A 329 -54.25 5.97 21.22
CA ASN A 329 -53.90 6.11 19.80
C ASN A 329 -55.18 6.00 18.95
N ILE A 330 -55.44 6.99 18.09
CA ILE A 330 -56.64 7.06 17.27
C ILE A 330 -56.38 6.31 15.96
N PRO A 331 -57.08 5.21 15.67
CA PRO A 331 -56.95 4.53 14.37
C PRO A 331 -57.51 5.37 13.21
N ALA A 332 -57.09 5.06 11.99
CA ALA A 332 -57.80 5.50 10.78
C ALA A 332 -59.27 5.07 10.84
N ASP A 333 -60.15 5.81 10.16
CA ASP A 333 -61.59 5.52 10.07
C ASP A 333 -62.36 5.65 11.41
N THR A 334 -61.75 6.24 12.43
CA THR A 334 -62.35 6.35 13.77
C THR A 334 -63.62 7.20 13.74
N ASN A 335 -64.72 6.62 14.22
CA ASN A 335 -65.92 7.33 14.63
C ASN A 335 -65.96 7.40 16.17
N PRO A 336 -65.92 8.60 16.78
CA PRO A 336 -65.85 8.76 18.23
C PRO A 336 -67.13 8.32 18.96
N ALA A 337 -68.27 8.16 18.26
CA ALA A 337 -69.52 7.65 18.82
C ALA A 337 -69.60 6.10 18.87
N LEU A 338 -68.62 5.37 18.32
CA LEU A 338 -68.63 3.91 18.27
C LEU A 338 -67.64 3.27 19.24
N ASN A 339 -67.96 2.07 19.74
CA ASN A 339 -67.02 1.27 20.53
C ASN A 339 -65.85 0.81 19.63
N PRO A 340 -64.60 0.78 20.14
CA PRO A 340 -64.20 1.06 21.53
C PRO A 340 -63.88 2.54 21.83
N HIS A 341 -63.99 3.43 20.84
CA HIS A 341 -63.54 4.82 20.91
C HIS A 341 -64.31 5.64 21.95
N THR A 342 -65.60 5.37 22.13
CA THR A 342 -66.47 6.03 23.12
C THR A 342 -65.96 5.96 24.55
N GLN A 343 -65.09 5.00 24.88
CA GLN A 343 -64.52 4.89 26.21
C GLN A 343 -63.44 5.94 26.46
N ASN A 344 -62.78 6.45 25.40
CA ASN A 344 -61.59 7.29 25.47
C ASN A 344 -61.78 8.70 24.92
N MET A 345 -62.97 9.00 24.39
CA MET A 345 -63.27 10.23 23.66
C MET A 345 -64.61 10.79 24.12
N ALA A 346 -64.66 12.10 24.34
CA ALA A 346 -65.89 12.85 24.58
C ALA A 346 -65.90 14.08 23.69
N PHE A 347 -67.05 14.38 23.10
CA PHE A 347 -67.12 15.42 22.08
C PHE A 347 -68.50 16.03 21.95
N PHE A 348 -68.49 17.25 21.43
CA PHE A 348 -69.65 18.04 21.08
C PHE A 348 -70.01 17.75 19.63
N ILE A 349 -71.28 17.47 19.38
CA ILE A 349 -71.81 17.19 18.06
C ILE A 349 -72.40 18.46 17.43
N GLY A 350 -72.06 18.71 16.16
CA GLY A 350 -72.61 19.79 15.37
C GLY A 350 -74.03 19.51 14.86
N LYS A 351 -74.74 20.57 14.46
CA LYS A 351 -76.17 20.55 14.07
C LYS A 351 -76.46 19.70 12.83
N GLY A 352 -75.45 19.47 11.98
CA GLY A 352 -75.59 18.73 10.74
C GLY A 352 -75.68 17.22 10.95
N TRP A 353 -75.05 16.71 12.02
CA TRP A 353 -75.06 15.28 12.31
C TRP A 353 -76.40 14.85 12.91
N THR A 354 -76.80 15.49 14.01
CA THR A 354 -78.01 15.16 14.77
C THR A 354 -78.34 16.31 15.74
N THR A 355 -79.29 16.09 16.66
CA THR A 355 -79.55 17.02 17.76
C THR A 355 -78.25 17.31 18.53
N PRO A 356 -77.87 18.58 18.73
CA PRO A 356 -76.67 18.93 19.45
C PRO A 356 -76.62 18.31 20.85
N MET A 357 -75.49 17.68 21.15
CA MET A 357 -75.27 16.94 22.38
C MET A 357 -73.78 16.76 22.67
N ILE A 358 -73.47 16.38 23.91
CA ILE A 358 -72.17 15.80 24.28
C ILE A 358 -72.31 14.27 24.31
N CYS A 359 -71.45 13.58 23.57
CA CYS A 359 -71.34 12.13 23.60
C CYS A 359 -70.17 11.68 24.46
N TYR A 360 -70.41 10.75 25.39
CA TYR A 360 -69.35 10.09 26.15
C TYR A 360 -69.79 8.71 26.66
N LYS A 361 -68.93 7.69 26.57
CA LYS A 361 -69.24 6.29 26.98
C LYS A 361 -70.55 5.73 26.39
N GLY A 362 -70.94 6.19 25.20
CA GLY A 362 -72.20 5.81 24.54
C GLY A 362 -73.45 6.49 25.12
N ILE A 363 -73.28 7.45 26.02
CA ILE A 363 -74.36 8.27 26.59
C ILE A 363 -74.46 9.59 25.80
N HIS A 364 -75.69 9.97 25.49
CA HIS A 364 -76.05 11.19 24.76
C HIS A 364 -76.63 12.22 25.74
N ASN A 365 -75.94 13.36 25.91
CA ASN A 365 -76.35 14.44 26.82
C ASN A 365 -76.82 15.64 26.02
N TYR A 366 -78.12 15.95 26.08
CA TYR A 366 -78.79 17.00 25.32
C TYR A 366 -78.93 18.29 26.12
N GLY A 367 -79.34 19.37 25.46
CA GLY A 367 -79.65 20.65 26.11
C GLY A 367 -78.70 21.78 25.77
N MET A 368 -77.88 21.62 24.73
CA MET A 368 -77.07 22.71 24.18
C MET A 368 -77.64 23.23 22.86
N SER A 369 -77.34 24.49 22.54
CA SER A 369 -77.74 25.10 21.26
C SER A 369 -76.99 24.55 20.04
N GLY A 370 -75.74 24.08 20.23
CA GLY A 370 -74.91 23.48 19.18
C GLY A 370 -74.31 24.48 18.20
N PHE A 371 -73.58 23.95 17.22
CA PHE A 371 -72.86 24.74 16.21
C PHE A 371 -73.09 24.22 14.79
N GLY A 372 -72.89 25.09 13.80
CA GLY A 372 -72.98 24.80 12.37
C GLY A 372 -71.75 25.27 11.60
N ASP A 373 -71.86 25.27 10.26
CA ASP A 373 -70.81 25.80 9.39
C ASP A 373 -70.63 27.32 9.57
N ASN A 374 -69.39 27.80 9.38
CA ASN A 374 -68.96 29.19 9.43
C ASN A 374 -69.16 29.88 10.80
N GLN A 375 -69.32 29.11 11.87
CA GLN A 375 -69.34 29.61 13.24
C GLN A 375 -67.97 29.39 13.90
N ILE A 376 -67.51 30.38 14.65
CA ILE A 376 -66.24 30.26 15.38
C ILE A 376 -66.49 29.46 16.64
N LEU A 377 -65.84 28.30 16.73
CA LEU A 377 -65.86 27.45 17.90
C LEU A 377 -64.63 27.74 18.74
N ARG A 378 -64.83 28.01 20.02
CA ARG A 378 -63.75 28.18 20.98
C ARG A 378 -63.91 27.15 22.09
N PHE A 379 -62.88 26.35 22.27
CA PHE A 379 -62.77 25.38 23.35
C PHE A 379 -61.87 25.99 24.43
N GLU A 380 -62.31 26.00 25.68
CA GLU A 380 -61.50 26.41 26.82
C GLU A 380 -61.40 25.26 27.82
N PHE A 381 -60.21 24.68 27.91
CA PHE A 381 -59.86 23.64 28.88
C PHE A 381 -59.14 24.28 30.07
N ASP A 382 -59.58 23.99 31.29
CA ASP A 382 -58.95 24.39 32.53
C ASP A 382 -58.48 23.13 33.27
N SER A 383 -57.16 22.92 33.34
CA SER A 383 -56.58 21.73 33.97
C SER A 383 -56.74 21.70 35.49
N GLU A 384 -56.80 22.86 36.14
CA GLU A 384 -56.93 22.95 37.60
C GLU A 384 -58.35 22.59 38.04
N LYS A 385 -59.36 23.08 37.30
CA LYS A 385 -60.77 22.76 37.54
C LYS A 385 -61.19 21.43 36.92
N GLY A 386 -60.43 20.93 35.94
CA GLY A 386 -60.76 19.74 35.17
C GLY A 386 -62.03 19.93 34.34
N THR A 387 -62.15 21.09 33.69
CA THR A 387 -63.35 21.48 32.93
C THR A 387 -63.03 21.83 31.48
N LEU A 388 -63.97 21.53 30.57
CA LEU A 388 -63.91 21.94 29.18
C LEU A 388 -65.23 22.59 28.74
N PHE A 389 -65.16 23.85 28.34
CA PHE A 389 -66.29 24.62 27.82
C PHE A 389 -66.20 24.80 26.30
N LEU A 390 -67.36 24.82 25.66
CA LEU A 390 -67.54 25.23 24.27
C LEU A 390 -68.19 26.62 24.21
N PHE A 391 -67.65 27.49 23.37
CA PHE A 391 -68.27 28.74 22.95
C PHE A 391 -68.53 28.70 21.44
N VAL A 392 -69.70 29.17 21.02
CA VAL A 392 -70.08 29.32 19.61
C VAL A 392 -70.31 30.80 19.36
N ASP A 393 -69.54 31.40 18.45
CA ASP A 393 -69.57 32.85 18.17
C ASP A 393 -69.48 33.70 19.44
N SER A 394 -68.55 33.33 20.33
CA SER A 394 -68.32 33.93 21.66
C SER A 394 -69.42 33.69 22.72
N ILE A 395 -70.45 32.90 22.42
CA ILE A 395 -71.51 32.52 23.36
C ILE A 395 -71.19 31.16 23.98
N GLN A 396 -70.97 31.13 25.30
CA GLN A 396 -70.75 29.88 26.04
C GLN A 396 -71.99 28.98 25.97
N GLN A 397 -71.78 27.70 25.67
CA GLN A 397 -72.84 26.69 25.63
C GLN A 397 -73.18 26.18 27.03
N GLU A 398 -74.40 25.68 27.18
CA GLU A 398 -74.98 25.22 28.45
C GLU A 398 -74.33 23.91 28.94
N LEU A 399 -73.94 23.04 28.00
CA LEU A 399 -73.25 21.79 28.32
C LEU A 399 -71.73 21.97 28.33
N TYR A 400 -71.08 21.35 29.29
CA TYR A 400 -69.62 21.31 29.40
C TYR A 400 -69.15 19.96 29.96
N ILE A 401 -67.86 19.65 29.81
CA ILE A 401 -67.27 18.42 30.35
C ILE A 401 -66.55 18.76 31.65
N SER A 402 -66.72 17.93 32.69
CA SER A 402 -66.12 18.13 34.01
C SER A 402 -65.36 16.89 34.50
N ARG A 403 -64.61 17.05 35.60
CA ARG A 403 -63.80 16.01 36.25
C ARG A 403 -62.69 15.42 35.37
N ILE A 404 -62.18 16.19 34.42
CA ILE A 404 -61.02 15.80 33.62
C ILE A 404 -59.77 15.86 34.49
N LYS A 405 -59.27 14.69 34.94
CA LYS A 405 -58.09 14.58 35.83
C LYS A 405 -56.86 14.01 35.13
N GLU A 406 -57.05 13.41 33.98
CA GLU A 406 -55.99 12.80 33.19
C GLU A 406 -55.57 13.71 32.04
N LYS A 407 -54.39 13.43 31.46
CA LYS A 407 -53.90 14.16 30.29
C LYS A 407 -54.79 13.86 29.09
N VAL A 408 -55.18 14.91 28.38
CA VAL A 408 -56.04 14.82 27.19
C VAL A 408 -55.48 15.65 26.04
N ARG A 409 -55.95 15.39 24.82
CA ARG A 409 -55.63 16.16 23.60
C ARG A 409 -56.93 16.58 22.93
N PHE A 410 -56.92 17.71 22.22
CA PHE A 410 -58.06 18.09 21.39
C PHE A 410 -58.14 17.21 20.14
N PHE A 411 -59.36 16.91 19.67
CA PHE A 411 -59.58 16.20 18.42
C PHE A 411 -60.74 16.77 17.61
N ILE A 412 -60.71 16.54 16.30
CA ILE A 412 -61.71 16.93 15.31
C ILE A 412 -62.15 15.68 14.54
N PHE A 413 -63.47 15.49 14.43
CA PHE A 413 -64.12 14.44 13.65
C PHE A 413 -64.85 15.06 12.45
N MET A 414 -64.76 14.41 11.28
CA MET A 414 -65.41 14.83 10.04
C MET A 414 -65.88 13.61 9.23
N TYR A 415 -67.01 13.72 8.50
CA TYR A 415 -67.59 12.62 7.74
C TYR A 415 -67.66 12.81 6.21
N HIS A 416 -68.10 13.97 5.71
CA HIS A 416 -68.36 14.15 4.27
C HIS A 416 -67.13 14.62 3.49
N ALA A 417 -66.95 14.11 2.27
CA ALA A 417 -65.99 14.62 1.30
C ALA A 417 -66.23 16.12 1.03
N GLY A 418 -65.16 16.88 0.87
CA GLY A 418 -65.20 18.32 0.66
C GLY A 418 -65.40 19.15 1.94
N SER A 419 -65.73 18.51 3.07
CA SER A 419 -65.79 19.18 4.37
C SER A 419 -64.41 19.72 4.77
N GLN A 420 -64.41 20.87 5.44
CA GLN A 420 -63.20 21.56 5.91
C GLN A 420 -63.33 21.95 7.39
N CYS A 421 -62.20 21.94 8.09
CA CYS A 421 -62.07 22.54 9.42
C CYS A 421 -60.79 23.36 9.47
N THR A 422 -60.91 24.63 9.83
CA THR A 422 -59.78 25.56 9.97
C THR A 422 -59.46 25.73 11.44
N ILE A 423 -58.24 25.39 11.84
CA ILE A 423 -57.67 25.69 13.15
C ILE A 423 -57.10 27.10 13.11
N ARG A 424 -57.77 28.02 13.81
CA ARG A 424 -57.45 29.45 13.84
C ARG A 424 -56.37 29.76 14.85
N SER A 425 -56.43 29.12 16.03
CA SER A 425 -55.41 29.28 17.05
C SER A 425 -55.44 28.15 18.08
N LEU A 426 -54.27 27.83 18.65
CA LEU A 426 -54.11 27.08 19.89
C LEU A 426 -53.18 27.88 20.80
N LYS A 427 -53.63 28.25 21.99
CA LYS A 427 -52.84 29.06 22.92
C LYS A 427 -53.13 28.75 24.38
N LYS A 428 -52.14 28.96 25.23
CA LYS A 428 -52.29 28.92 26.68
C LYS A 428 -52.75 30.32 27.17
N LEU A 429 -53.74 30.36 28.05
CA LEU A 429 -54.27 31.58 28.67
C LEU A 429 -53.68 31.80 30.06
N SER A 430 -53.61 33.06 30.48
CA SER A 430 -53.23 33.43 31.85
C SER A 430 -54.38 33.38 32.86
N ALA A 431 -55.64 33.44 32.39
CA ALA A 431 -56.85 33.40 33.20
C ALA A 431 -58.02 32.82 32.39
N PRO A 432 -59.01 32.20 33.04
CA PRO A 432 -60.19 31.65 32.35
C PRO A 432 -61.06 32.78 31.81
N THR A 433 -61.70 32.54 30.66
CA THR A 433 -62.72 33.43 30.12
C THR A 433 -64.14 32.88 30.31
N SER A 434 -64.23 31.61 30.72
CA SER A 434 -65.46 30.95 31.12
C SER A 434 -66.05 31.53 32.41
N GLY A 435 -67.38 31.55 32.45
CA GLY A 435 -68.18 31.98 33.60
C GLY A 435 -69.38 31.06 33.80
N HIS A 436 -70.18 31.32 34.84
CA HIS A 436 -71.41 30.57 35.04
C HIS A 436 -72.50 31.03 34.07
N VAL A 437 -73.16 30.07 33.43
CA VAL A 437 -74.35 30.32 32.59
C VAL A 437 -75.59 29.68 33.22
N ALA A 438 -76.76 30.27 32.98
CA ALA A 438 -78.01 29.71 33.50
C ALA A 438 -78.27 28.32 32.90
N ASN A 439 -78.72 27.38 33.73
CA ASN A 439 -79.00 25.99 33.35
C ASN A 439 -77.77 25.20 32.86
N GLU A 440 -76.56 25.57 33.29
CA GLU A 440 -75.37 24.78 32.96
C GLU A 440 -75.48 23.35 33.50
N TYR A 441 -75.07 22.39 32.68
CA TYR A 441 -75.06 20.97 33.03
C TYR A 441 -73.75 20.33 32.61
N SER A 442 -73.14 19.61 33.54
CA SER A 442 -71.84 19.00 33.32
C SER A 442 -71.95 17.53 32.95
N VAL A 443 -71.23 17.10 31.93
CA VAL A 443 -70.99 15.69 31.62
C VAL A 443 -69.68 15.28 32.28
N GLU A 444 -69.76 14.33 33.22
CA GLU A 444 -68.58 13.84 33.95
C GLU A 444 -67.74 12.90 33.07
N TRP A 445 -66.44 13.22 32.94
CA TRP A 445 -65.41 12.41 32.27
C TRP A 445 -65.06 11.14 33.05
#